data_AF-A0A515ES68-F1
#
_entry.id   AF-A0A515ES68-F1
#
_cell.length_a   1.000
_cell.length_b   1.000
_cell.length_c   1.000
_cell.angle_alpha   90.00
_cell.angle_beta   90.00
_cell.angle_gamma   90.00
#
_symmetry.space_group_name_H-M   'P 1'
#
loop_
_entity.id
_entity.type
_entity.pdbx_description
1 polymer ?
#
loop_
_entity_poly.entity_id
_entity_poly.type
_entity_poly.pdbx_seq_one_letter_code
_entity_poly.pdbx_strand_id
1 'polypeptide(L)'
;MLIEGGASGALKPIAAVQLPDGTWGALRVSADVQYRTDAIGASSRFHLVSAAGANAGQIKAAPGRVIGWQLANTTAAWKFVKLHNLASGVTAGANVFLVIPIPPNGKSEVTVEGGIAFSVGIGITVLAGAADTDTTVVAANDVVGSIMFA
;
A
#
# COMPACT_ATOMS: atom_id res chain seq x y z
N MET A 1 36.33 -56.81 18.08
CA MET A 1 35.81 -56.24 16.82
C MET A 1 34.45 -55.63 17.13
N LEU A 2 34.30 -54.32 16.95
CA LEU A 2 33.00 -53.63 16.86
C LEU A 2 32.30 -54.14 15.57
N ILE A 3 31.02 -53.98 15.26
CA ILE A 3 29.88 -53.16 15.72
C ILE A 3 28.62 -54.05 15.50
N GLU A 4 27.33 -53.72 15.70
CA GLU A 4 26.59 -52.47 16.01
C GLU A 4 25.61 -52.70 17.19
N GLY A 5 24.85 -51.66 17.57
CA GLY A 5 23.56 -51.77 18.26
C GLY A 5 22.55 -50.90 17.51
N GLY A 6 21.47 -51.50 16.99
CA GLY A 6 20.51 -50.81 16.13
C GLY A 6 19.76 -49.69 16.86
N ALA A 7 19.95 -48.45 16.42
CA ALA A 7 19.18 -47.31 16.92
C ALA A 7 17.72 -47.44 16.48
N SER A 8 16.80 -47.55 17.45
CA SER A 8 15.37 -47.52 17.16
C SER A 8 14.97 -46.17 16.57
N GLY A 9 14.16 -46.21 15.51
CA GLY A 9 13.76 -45.01 14.78
C GLY A 9 12.89 -44.09 15.63
N ALA A 10 13.48 -43.05 16.21
CA ALA A 10 12.74 -41.91 16.72
C ALA A 10 12.06 -41.21 15.53
N LEU A 11 10.73 -41.33 15.43
CA LEU A 11 9.94 -40.59 14.46
C LEU A 11 10.17 -39.08 14.70
N LYS A 12 10.79 -38.42 13.73
CA LYS A 12 11.08 -36.98 13.81
C LYS A 12 9.75 -36.21 13.76
N PRO A 13 9.38 -35.42 14.78
CA PRO A 13 8.26 -34.50 14.65
C PRO A 13 8.58 -33.48 13.55
N ILE A 14 7.58 -33.11 12.76
CA ILE A 14 7.68 -32.42 11.46
C ILE A 14 8.19 -30.95 11.50
N ALA A 15 8.88 -30.55 12.57
CA ALA A 15 9.29 -29.16 12.83
C ALA A 15 10.69 -28.99 13.45
N ALA A 16 11.53 -30.03 13.49
CA ALA A 16 12.91 -29.93 13.98
C ALA A 16 13.91 -29.82 12.82
N VAL A 17 14.84 -28.87 12.89
CA VAL A 17 15.96 -28.72 11.94
C VAL A 17 17.20 -29.36 12.56
N GLN A 18 17.91 -30.19 11.79
CA GLN A 18 19.13 -30.85 12.25
C GLN A 18 20.28 -29.82 12.24
N LEU A 19 20.98 -29.68 13.37
CA LEU A 19 22.18 -28.87 13.47
C LEU A 19 23.37 -29.60 12.81
N PRO A 20 24.45 -28.89 12.43
CA PRO A 20 25.62 -29.49 11.80
C PRO A 20 26.33 -30.57 12.63
N ASP A 21 26.15 -30.57 13.95
CA ASP A 21 26.66 -31.59 14.87
C ASP A 21 25.78 -32.85 14.98
N GLY A 22 24.68 -32.93 14.20
CA GLY A 22 23.73 -34.03 14.22
C GLY A 22 22.64 -33.91 15.29
N THR A 23 22.72 -32.93 16.18
CA THR A 23 21.71 -32.68 17.23
C THR A 23 20.46 -32.04 16.63
N TRP A 24 19.29 -32.36 17.18
CA TRP A 24 18.05 -31.66 16.82
C TRP A 24 17.97 -30.32 17.55
N GLY A 25 18.17 -29.24 16.80
CA GLY A 25 17.96 -27.89 17.31
C GLY A 25 16.48 -27.58 17.34
N ALA A 26 15.99 -27.10 18.49
CA ALA A 26 14.68 -26.44 18.52
C ALA A 26 14.78 -25.16 17.69
N LEU A 27 14.00 -25.06 16.60
CA LEU A 27 13.75 -23.79 15.94
C LEU A 27 13.07 -22.88 16.98
N ARG A 28 13.82 -21.93 17.53
CA ARG A 28 13.27 -20.87 18.37
C ARG A 28 12.53 -19.91 17.44
N VAL A 29 11.30 -20.26 17.07
CA VAL A 29 10.33 -19.27 16.63
C VAL A 29 10.11 -18.37 17.85
N SER A 30 10.53 -17.11 17.73
CA SER A 30 10.28 -16.13 18.78
C SER A 30 8.77 -16.01 18.99
N ALA A 31 8.32 -15.75 20.22
CA ALA A 31 6.90 -15.48 20.47
C ALA A 31 6.41 -14.16 19.84
N ASP A 32 7.34 -13.39 19.28
CA ASP A 32 7.13 -12.13 18.57
C ASP A 32 6.57 -12.34 17.15
N VAL A 33 5.81 -11.35 16.67
CA VAL A 33 5.34 -11.29 15.28
C VAL A 33 6.54 -11.11 14.34
N GLN A 34 6.94 -12.19 13.66
CA GLN A 34 8.00 -12.16 12.66
C GLN A 34 7.46 -11.67 11.31
N TYR A 35 7.76 -10.42 10.95
CA TYR A 35 7.57 -9.92 9.59
C TYR A 35 8.61 -10.52 8.64
N ARG A 36 8.26 -10.71 7.36
CA ARG A 36 9.25 -11.06 6.34
C ARG A 36 10.22 -9.90 6.14
N THR A 37 11.49 -10.23 5.96
CA THR A 37 12.57 -9.27 5.67
C THR A 37 12.54 -8.78 4.22
N ASP A 38 11.88 -9.55 3.34
CA ASP A 38 11.56 -9.17 1.97
C ASP A 38 10.18 -8.49 1.86
N ALA A 39 9.96 -7.77 0.76
CA ALA A 39 8.70 -7.08 0.48
C ALA A 39 7.67 -7.95 -0.27
N ILE A 40 7.82 -9.28 -0.31
CA ILE A 40 6.96 -10.14 -1.13
C ILE A 40 5.54 -10.18 -0.55
N GLY A 41 4.59 -9.64 -1.32
CA GLY A 41 3.19 -9.50 -0.92
C GLY A 41 2.86 -8.19 -0.18
N ALA A 42 3.84 -7.33 0.07
CA ALA A 42 3.61 -6.00 0.65
C ALA A 42 3.02 -5.03 -0.38
N SER A 43 2.27 -4.03 0.09
CA SER A 43 1.81 -2.91 -0.74
C SER A 43 2.95 -1.93 -1.04
N SER A 44 3.00 -1.44 -2.27
CA SER A 44 3.75 -0.22 -2.63
C SER A 44 3.07 1.03 -2.07
N ARG A 45 3.82 2.13 -1.95
CA ARG A 45 3.33 3.41 -1.41
C ARG A 45 3.65 4.55 -2.38
N PHE A 46 2.65 5.39 -2.65
CA PHE A 46 2.82 6.69 -3.26
C PHE A 46 2.75 7.76 -2.17
N HIS A 47 3.80 8.57 -2.02
CA HIS A 47 3.82 9.69 -1.09
C HIS A 47 3.32 10.96 -1.77
N LEU A 48 2.42 11.70 -1.11
CA LEU A 48 1.85 12.94 -1.61
C LEU A 48 2.17 14.09 -0.66
N VAL A 49 2.69 15.17 -1.23
CA VAL A 49 2.63 16.54 -0.69
C VAL A 49 2.20 17.41 -1.86
N SER A 50 1.06 18.10 -1.76
CA SER A 50 0.57 18.88 -2.89
C SER A 50 1.50 20.06 -3.19
N ALA A 51 1.87 20.25 -4.45
CA ALA A 51 2.36 21.52 -4.97
C ALA A 51 1.18 22.44 -5.29
N ALA A 52 1.44 23.72 -5.57
CA ALA A 52 0.43 24.60 -6.15
C ALA A 52 0.08 24.12 -7.57
N GLY A 53 -1.19 23.80 -7.82
CA GLY A 53 -1.66 23.25 -9.09
C GLY A 53 -2.64 22.07 -8.94
N ALA A 54 -2.87 21.35 -10.04
CA ALA A 54 -3.79 20.20 -10.08
C ALA A 54 -3.16 18.87 -9.60
N ASN A 55 -1.84 18.86 -9.36
CA ASN A 55 -1.10 17.68 -8.87
C ASN A 55 -1.36 16.40 -9.70
N ALA A 56 -1.50 16.56 -11.02
CA ALA A 56 -1.74 15.47 -11.94
C ALA A 56 -0.52 14.54 -12.01
N GLY A 57 -0.71 13.25 -11.73
CA GLY A 57 0.38 12.28 -11.66
C GLY A 57 -0.04 10.84 -11.94
N GLN A 58 0.95 9.99 -12.17
CA GLN A 58 0.79 8.53 -12.23
C GLN A 58 1.28 7.92 -10.92
N ILE A 59 0.42 7.15 -10.25
CA ILE A 59 0.78 6.27 -9.13
C ILE A 59 1.33 4.96 -9.67
N LYS A 60 0.67 4.39 -10.69
CA LYS A 60 1.04 3.13 -11.34
C LYS A 60 0.56 3.12 -12.79
N ALA A 61 1.48 3.06 -13.76
CA ALA A 61 1.15 3.05 -15.19
C ALA A 61 0.69 1.67 -15.73
N ALA A 62 0.13 0.82 -14.87
CA ALA A 62 -0.26 -0.55 -15.18
C ALA A 62 -1.41 -1.02 -14.26
N PRO A 63 -2.18 -2.06 -14.64
CA PRO A 63 -3.30 -2.56 -13.84
C PRO A 63 -2.87 -2.96 -12.43
N GLY A 64 -3.74 -2.76 -11.44
CA GLY A 64 -3.42 -2.98 -10.04
C GLY A 64 -4.61 -2.70 -9.13
N ARG A 65 -4.35 -2.48 -7.85
CA ARG A 65 -5.37 -2.12 -6.85
C ARG A 65 -4.89 -1.05 -5.89
N VAL A 66 -5.80 -0.20 -5.44
CA VAL A 66 -5.59 0.69 -4.29
C VAL A 66 -6.11 -0.03 -3.04
N ILE A 67 -5.22 -0.28 -2.08
CA ILE A 67 -5.48 -1.07 -0.87
C ILE A 67 -5.86 -0.15 0.29
N GLY A 68 -5.47 1.13 0.23
CA GLY A 68 -5.87 2.12 1.22
C GLY A 68 -5.21 3.47 0.97
N TRP A 69 -5.52 4.43 1.83
CA TRP A 69 -4.90 5.75 1.83
C TRP A 69 -4.91 6.36 3.23
N GLN A 70 -3.99 7.30 3.46
CA GLN A 70 -3.94 8.16 4.63
C GLN A 70 -3.64 9.57 4.13
N LEU A 71 -4.64 10.45 4.13
CA LEU A 71 -4.57 11.78 3.53
C LEU A 71 -5.07 12.81 4.54
N ALA A 72 -4.31 13.87 4.75
CA ALA A 72 -4.65 14.98 5.63
C ALA A 72 -4.76 16.28 4.84
N ASN A 73 -5.73 17.10 5.22
CA ASN A 73 -5.98 18.43 4.66
C ASN A 73 -5.60 19.47 5.72
N THR A 74 -4.70 20.38 5.36
CA THR A 74 -4.14 21.40 6.26
C THR A 74 -4.93 22.72 6.23
N THR A 75 -6.01 22.77 5.46
CA THR A 75 -6.76 24.00 5.16
C THR A 75 -8.15 24.02 5.79
N ALA A 76 -8.70 25.23 5.94
CA ALA A 76 -10.07 25.46 6.41
C ALA A 76 -11.17 25.23 5.34
N ALA A 77 -10.84 24.64 4.19
CA ALA A 77 -11.78 24.31 3.12
C ALA A 77 -11.71 22.82 2.77
N TRP A 78 -12.75 22.26 2.15
CA TRP A 78 -12.70 20.88 1.66
C TRP A 78 -11.65 20.73 0.57
N LYS A 79 -11.00 19.56 0.50
CA LYS A 79 -10.07 19.17 -0.56
C LYS A 79 -10.43 17.78 -1.06
N PHE A 80 -10.15 17.53 -2.33
CA PHE A 80 -10.55 16.31 -3.02
C PHE A 80 -9.33 15.71 -3.72
N VAL A 81 -8.98 14.49 -3.33
CA VAL A 81 -8.04 13.66 -4.10
C VAL A 81 -8.87 12.79 -5.03
N LYS A 82 -8.65 12.93 -6.34
CA LYS A 82 -9.37 12.16 -7.35
C LYS A 82 -8.43 11.13 -7.95
N LEU A 83 -8.88 9.88 -8.03
CA LEU A 83 -8.15 8.79 -8.69
C LEU A 83 -8.75 8.51 -10.06
N HIS A 84 -7.89 8.15 -11.00
CA HIS A 84 -8.24 7.93 -12.41
C HIS A 84 -7.80 6.53 -12.84
N ASN A 85 -8.64 5.81 -13.58
CA ASN A 85 -8.27 4.51 -14.15
C ASN A 85 -7.60 4.67 -15.51
N LEU A 86 -6.38 5.22 -15.50
CA LEU A 86 -5.57 5.57 -16.67
C LEU A 86 -4.11 5.19 -16.42
N ALA A 87 -3.40 4.79 -17.48
CA ALA A 87 -1.96 4.51 -17.44
C ALA A 87 -1.06 5.72 -17.79
N SER A 88 -1.63 6.76 -18.41
CA SER A 88 -0.95 8.00 -18.82
C SER A 88 -1.98 9.11 -19.03
N GLY A 89 -1.52 10.36 -19.30
CA GLY A 89 -2.40 11.46 -19.70
C GLY A 89 -3.39 11.97 -18.64
N VAL A 90 -3.16 11.65 -17.36
CA VAL A 90 -4.01 12.09 -16.25
C VAL A 90 -4.10 13.62 -16.22
N THR A 91 -5.33 14.11 -16.19
CA THR A 91 -5.67 15.54 -16.29
C THR A 91 -6.83 15.80 -15.35
N ALA A 92 -6.86 16.98 -14.70
CA ALA A 92 -8.00 17.40 -13.89
C ALA A 92 -9.27 17.57 -14.76
N GLY A 93 -10.44 17.40 -14.15
CA GLY A 93 -11.73 17.57 -14.83
C GLY A 93 -12.15 16.43 -15.76
N ALA A 94 -11.38 15.33 -15.85
CA ALA A 94 -11.66 14.23 -16.79
C ALA A 94 -11.33 12.85 -16.21
N ASN A 95 -12.03 11.80 -16.68
CA ASN A 95 -11.74 10.40 -16.40
C ASN A 95 -11.60 10.06 -14.90
N VAL A 96 -12.40 10.71 -14.05
CA VAL A 96 -12.42 10.47 -12.60
C VAL A 96 -13.09 9.12 -12.35
N PHE A 97 -12.46 8.29 -11.53
CA PHE A 97 -12.94 6.96 -11.17
C PHE A 97 -13.34 6.86 -9.69
N LEU A 98 -12.63 7.58 -8.81
CA LEU A 98 -12.95 7.69 -7.38
C LEU A 98 -12.64 9.09 -6.89
N VAL A 99 -13.53 9.67 -6.09
CA VAL A 99 -13.31 10.92 -5.36
C VAL A 99 -13.14 10.62 -3.87
N ILE A 100 -12.02 11.06 -3.30
CA ILE A 100 -11.71 10.96 -1.88
C ILE A 100 -11.85 12.36 -1.28
N PRO A 101 -12.99 12.68 -0.60
CA PRO A 101 -13.15 13.93 0.11
C PRO A 101 -12.31 13.93 1.39
N ILE A 102 -11.71 15.08 1.70
CA ILE A 102 -10.95 15.31 2.93
C ILE A 102 -11.50 16.54 3.66
N PRO A 103 -12.03 16.40 4.89
CA PRO A 103 -12.64 17.51 5.62
C PRO A 103 -11.62 18.61 5.97
N PRO A 104 -12.08 19.87 6.16
CA PRO A 104 -11.25 20.97 6.65
C PRO A 104 -10.48 20.60 7.92
N ASN A 105 -9.18 20.87 7.97
CA ASN A 105 -8.27 20.55 9.07
C ASN A 105 -8.35 19.08 9.56
N GLY A 106 -8.75 18.17 8.67
CA GLY A 106 -9.05 16.78 9.01
C GLY A 106 -8.37 15.78 8.08
N LYS A 107 -8.74 14.51 8.25
CA LYS A 107 -8.11 13.39 7.54
C LYS A 107 -9.13 12.45 6.91
N SER A 108 -8.75 11.86 5.79
CA SER A 108 -9.41 10.75 5.14
C SER A 108 -8.45 9.56 5.18
N GLU A 109 -8.86 8.51 5.87
CA GLU A 109 -8.07 7.29 6.07
C GLU A 109 -8.97 6.10 5.76
N VAL A 110 -8.47 5.16 4.96
CA VAL A 110 -9.14 3.87 4.76
C VAL A 110 -8.13 2.77 4.51
N THR A 111 -8.51 1.56 4.88
CA THR A 111 -7.91 0.31 4.42
C THR A 111 -9.04 -0.56 3.87
N VAL A 112 -8.89 -1.06 2.65
CA VAL A 112 -9.86 -1.94 1.99
C VAL A 112 -9.20 -3.30 1.81
N GLU A 113 -9.73 -4.32 2.49
CA GLU A 113 -9.30 -5.70 2.29
C GLU A 113 -9.58 -6.13 0.83
N GLY A 114 -8.61 -6.77 0.19
CA GLY A 114 -8.66 -7.06 -1.25
C GLY A 114 -8.43 -5.86 -2.19
N GLY A 115 -8.70 -4.64 -1.73
CA GLY A 115 -8.47 -3.38 -2.44
C GLY A 115 -9.47 -3.06 -3.56
N ILE A 116 -9.44 -1.82 -4.04
CA ILE A 116 -10.24 -1.32 -5.16
C ILE A 116 -9.46 -1.57 -6.46
N ALA A 117 -10.04 -2.31 -7.41
CA ALA A 117 -9.39 -2.69 -8.66
C ALA A 117 -9.33 -1.54 -9.69
N PHE A 118 -8.17 -1.37 -10.33
CA PHE A 118 -7.90 -0.45 -11.43
C PHE A 118 -7.39 -1.27 -12.63
N SER A 119 -8.18 -1.31 -13.70
CA SER A 119 -7.97 -2.22 -14.84
C SER A 119 -6.95 -1.73 -15.89
N VAL A 120 -6.54 -0.46 -15.84
CA VAL A 120 -5.63 0.16 -16.81
C VAL A 120 -4.38 0.71 -16.13
N GLY A 121 -4.58 1.52 -15.09
CA GLY A 121 -3.54 2.19 -14.32
C GLY A 121 -4.15 3.02 -13.21
N ILE A 122 -3.30 3.53 -12.31
CA ILE A 122 -3.72 4.35 -11.17
C ILE A 122 -3.14 5.75 -11.37
N GLY A 123 -3.99 6.69 -11.74
CA GLY A 123 -3.72 8.11 -11.83
C GLY A 123 -4.24 8.89 -10.62
N ILE A 124 -3.70 10.09 -10.39
CA ILE A 124 -4.12 11.00 -9.31
C ILE A 124 -4.22 12.45 -9.79
N THR A 125 -5.22 13.19 -9.30
CA THR A 125 -5.23 14.67 -9.23
C THR A 125 -5.67 15.13 -7.84
N VAL A 126 -5.33 16.38 -7.48
CA VAL A 126 -5.71 17.01 -6.20
C VAL A 126 -6.31 18.38 -6.49
N LEU A 127 -7.54 18.58 -6.02
CA LEU A 127 -8.39 19.73 -6.39
C LEU A 127 -9.16 20.27 -5.20
N ALA A 128 -9.61 21.52 -5.31
CA ALA A 128 -10.44 22.19 -4.31
C ALA A 128 -11.95 22.00 -4.57
N GLY A 129 -12.38 21.72 -5.81
CA GLY A 129 -13.79 21.49 -6.14
C GLY A 129 -14.18 20.01 -6.16
N ALA A 130 -15.43 19.74 -5.75
CA ALA A 130 -15.96 18.39 -5.60
C ALA A 130 -16.38 17.73 -6.93
N ALA A 131 -16.94 18.51 -7.87
CA ALA A 131 -17.49 17.98 -9.12
C ALA A 131 -16.41 17.32 -9.97
N ASP A 132 -16.70 16.21 -10.66
CA ASP A 132 -15.69 15.45 -11.42
C ASP A 132 -15.02 16.30 -12.50
N THR A 133 -15.78 17.17 -13.15
CA THR A 133 -15.34 18.15 -14.18
C THR A 133 -14.59 19.36 -13.62
N ASP A 134 -14.50 19.51 -12.29
CA ASP A 134 -13.74 20.61 -11.67
C ASP A 134 -12.24 20.51 -11.98
N THR A 135 -11.64 21.68 -12.18
CA THR A 135 -10.19 21.89 -12.39
C THR A 135 -9.61 22.92 -11.42
N THR A 136 -10.33 23.24 -10.34
CA THR A 136 -9.92 24.24 -9.34
C THR A 136 -8.72 23.72 -8.56
N VAL A 137 -7.56 24.31 -8.82
CA VAL A 137 -6.27 23.90 -8.27
C VAL A 137 -6.17 24.10 -6.76
N VAL A 138 -5.29 23.33 -6.13
CA VAL A 138 -4.90 23.50 -4.72
C VAL A 138 -3.63 24.35 -4.59
N ALA A 139 -3.39 24.88 -3.40
CA ALA A 139 -2.11 25.50 -3.05
C ALA A 139 -1.10 24.44 -2.55
N ALA A 140 0.14 24.88 -2.35
CA ALA A 140 1.20 24.01 -1.84
C ALA A 140 0.93 23.61 -0.38
N ASN A 141 1.11 22.33 -0.07
CA ASN A 141 0.87 21.70 1.23
C ASN A 141 -0.59 21.60 1.69
N ASP A 142 -1.57 21.98 0.86
CA ASP A 142 -3.01 21.81 1.13
C ASP A 142 -3.37 20.36 1.51
N VAL A 143 -2.79 19.38 0.80
CA VAL A 143 -3.01 17.95 1.03
C VAL A 143 -1.67 17.23 1.15
N VAL A 144 -1.53 16.45 2.22
CA VAL A 144 -0.34 15.62 2.49
C VAL A 144 -0.75 14.20 2.87
N GLY A 145 0.10 13.21 2.58
CA GLY A 145 -0.17 11.83 3.00
C GLY A 145 0.45 10.76 2.12
N SER A 146 -0.26 9.64 1.97
CA SER A 146 0.13 8.51 1.14
C SER A 146 -1.05 7.67 0.67
N ILE A 147 -0.86 6.99 -0.47
CA ILE A 147 -1.78 5.99 -1.03
C ILE A 147 -1.03 4.66 -1.12
N MET A 148 -1.64 3.57 -0.69
CA MET A 148 -1.09 2.23 -0.71
C MET A 148 -1.71 1.42 -1.85
N PHE A 149 -0.88 0.78 -2.66
CA PHE A 149 -1.31 0.07 -3.86
C PHE A 149 -0.51 -1.21 -4.12
N ALA A 150 -1.00 -2.06 -5.02
CA ALA A 150 -0.27 -3.21 -5.57
C ALA A 150 -0.51 -3.33 -7.07
#